data_AF-Q4CUH7-F1
#
_entry.id   AF-Q4CUH7-F1
#
_cell.length_a   1.000
_cell.length_b   1.000
_cell.length_c   1.000
_cell.angle_alpha   90.00
_cell.angle_beta   90.00
_cell.angle_gamma   90.00
#
_symmetry.space_group_name_H-M   'P 1'
#
loop_
_entity.id
_entity.type
_entity.pdbx_description
1 polymer ?
#
loop_
_entity_poly.entity_id
_entity_poly.type
_entity_poly.pdbx_seq_one_letter_code
_entity_poly.pdbx_strand_id
1 'polypeptide(L)'
;EVNEKEKEKARLHLWLSDNTHIADIGPVSGKEEDVAASSLLYKSGGSDDNNEEKLIALYEKKDDIGRTSGMVSVRLTEQLQRVKKVLATWKEVDERISKLCATLLAQEDTSPGNARTTDGKITDGLVGFLSGNFSENTWRDEYLGVNATVNNKGGAAKAEDGVTFQGAWAEWPVGRQGENQLYHFANHNFTLVATVSIDKVPKEDTSIPLLGAKMTGAGNSVFLGLSYGKEKKWQLLSGDETPKEHSSTLGTEKTQHVVILLRNGNQGSAYVDGKRVGSASWNLDNTDSKEISHFYIGGDGGNADDKESRGDVSVTVKNVLLYNRPLNDADISALNANKISIPKTMAGDTSSSAVSRPNRPAEDLAEGAKGEGTARDGGAHGDAGTLWGSRLLPSLLLLLGLWGFAAL
;
A
#
# COMPACT_ATOMS: atom_id res chain seq x y z
N GLU A 1 30.23 33.03 -15.31
CA GLU A 1 29.71 31.73 -15.75
C GLU A 1 28.30 31.57 -15.20
N VAL A 2 27.32 31.46 -16.09
CA VAL A 2 25.98 30.99 -15.71
C VAL A 2 26.12 29.47 -15.68
N ASN A 3 26.03 28.85 -14.51
CA ASN A 3 25.93 27.40 -14.41
C ASN A 3 24.62 26.98 -15.10
N GLU A 4 24.74 26.52 -16.35
CA GLU A 4 23.70 25.74 -17.00
C GLU A 4 23.49 24.49 -16.14
N LYS A 5 22.46 24.51 -15.28
CA LYS A 5 21.99 23.30 -14.63
C LYS A 5 21.62 22.33 -15.74
N GLU A 6 22.27 21.17 -15.78
CA GLU A 6 21.91 20.09 -16.70
C GLU A 6 20.40 19.91 -16.66
N LYS A 7 19.76 20.07 -17.82
CA LYS A 7 18.32 19.95 -17.95
C LYS A 7 17.93 18.51 -17.66
N GLU A 8 17.12 18.30 -16.63
CA GLU A 8 16.65 16.97 -16.26
C GLU A 8 15.80 16.38 -17.39
N LYS A 9 16.17 15.18 -17.84
CA LYS A 9 15.51 14.50 -18.97
C LYS A 9 14.22 13.81 -18.51
N ALA A 10 13.15 13.98 -19.27
CA ALA A 10 11.86 13.37 -19.02
C ALA A 10 11.92 11.86 -19.29
N ARG A 11 11.82 11.04 -18.24
CA ARG A 11 11.81 9.59 -18.35
C ARG A 11 10.38 9.06 -18.37
N LEU A 12 10.10 8.13 -19.28
CA LEU A 12 8.79 7.52 -19.41
C LEU A 12 8.68 6.26 -18.53
N HIS A 13 7.66 6.22 -17.68
CA HIS A 13 7.33 5.08 -16.83
C HIS A 13 5.92 4.56 -17.13
N LEU A 14 5.73 3.25 -16.97
CA LEU A 14 4.43 2.61 -17.10
C LEU A 14 3.85 2.33 -15.71
N TRP A 15 2.61 2.78 -15.49
CA TRP A 15 1.85 2.53 -14.28
C TRP A 15 0.59 1.72 -14.59
N LEU A 16 0.22 0.85 -13.66
CA LEU A 16 -1.00 0.05 -13.72
C LEU A 16 -1.93 0.46 -12.59
N SER A 17 -3.22 0.64 -12.88
CA SER A 17 -4.24 0.86 -11.85
C SER A 17 -5.56 0.18 -12.20
N ASP A 18 -6.26 -0.31 -11.18
CA ASP A 18 -7.65 -0.77 -11.23
C ASP A 18 -8.61 0.26 -10.58
N ASN A 19 -8.18 1.53 -10.48
CA ASN A 19 -8.84 2.62 -9.77
C ASN A 19 -8.82 2.51 -8.23
N THR A 20 -8.17 1.48 -7.68
CA THR A 20 -7.95 1.31 -6.23
C THR A 20 -6.46 1.17 -5.94
N HIS A 21 -5.83 0.16 -6.53
CA HIS A 21 -4.40 -0.12 -6.47
C HIS A 21 -3.65 0.64 -7.56
N ILE A 22 -2.39 0.97 -7.28
CA ILE A 22 -1.47 1.57 -8.25
C ILE A 22 -0.12 0.85 -8.11
N ALA A 23 0.41 0.33 -9.21
CA ALA A 23 1.71 -0.33 -9.26
C ALA A 23 2.62 0.27 -10.34
N ASP A 24 3.89 0.50 -9.98
CA ASP A 24 4.95 0.85 -10.92
C ASP A 24 5.38 -0.41 -11.68
N ILE A 25 5.09 -0.46 -12.98
CA ILE A 25 5.52 -1.58 -13.83
C ILE A 25 6.99 -1.43 -14.22
N GLY A 26 7.47 -0.19 -14.26
CA GLY A 26 8.85 0.18 -14.50
C GLY A 26 9.05 1.09 -15.71
N PRO A 27 10.32 1.38 -16.03
CA PRO A 27 10.67 2.29 -17.11
C PRO A 27 10.29 1.72 -18.48
N VAL A 28 9.90 2.63 -19.37
CA VAL A 28 9.59 2.38 -20.80
C VAL A 28 10.67 2.96 -21.71
N SER A 29 11.19 4.15 -21.39
CA SER A 29 12.26 4.81 -22.14
C SER A 29 13.65 4.45 -21.61
N GLY A 30 14.67 4.67 -22.43
CA GLY A 30 16.07 4.57 -22.00
C GLY A 30 16.43 5.63 -20.95
N LYS A 31 17.46 5.36 -20.13
CA LYS A 31 17.89 6.26 -19.03
C LYS A 31 18.36 7.65 -19.49
N GLU A 32 18.85 7.73 -20.72
CA GLU A 32 19.45 8.93 -21.33
C GLU A 32 18.50 9.65 -22.30
N GLU A 33 17.29 9.14 -22.48
CA GLU A 33 16.31 9.68 -23.41
C GLU A 33 15.49 10.78 -22.73
N ASP A 34 15.20 11.85 -23.48
CA ASP A 34 14.25 12.89 -23.09
C ASP A 34 12.95 12.67 -23.88
N VAL A 35 11.86 12.37 -23.18
CA VAL A 35 10.57 11.99 -23.79
C VAL A 35 9.58 13.17 -23.76
N ALA A 36 8.75 13.32 -24.80
CA ALA A 36 7.80 14.42 -24.90
C ALA A 36 6.33 14.01 -24.78
N ALA A 37 5.90 13.05 -25.60
CA ALA A 37 4.55 12.50 -25.61
C ALA A 37 4.63 11.00 -25.79
N SER A 38 3.61 10.28 -25.35
CA SER A 38 3.58 8.82 -25.42
C SER A 38 2.17 8.29 -25.61
N SER A 39 2.06 7.16 -26.32
CA SER A 39 0.84 6.39 -26.53
C SER A 39 1.10 4.93 -26.20
N LEU A 40 0.12 4.25 -25.60
CA LEU A 40 0.17 2.83 -25.29
C LEU A 40 -0.86 2.08 -26.12
N LEU A 41 -0.45 0.97 -26.72
CA LEU A 41 -1.34 0.06 -27.44
C LEU A 41 -1.23 -1.33 -26.82
N TYR A 42 -2.35 -1.82 -26.31
CA TYR A 42 -2.52 -3.23 -25.96
C TYR A 42 -3.28 -3.93 -27.08
N LYS A 43 -2.69 -4.97 -27.66
CA LYS A 43 -3.33 -5.85 -28.63
C LYS A 43 -3.55 -7.20 -27.97
N SER A 44 -4.81 -7.55 -27.73
CA SER A 44 -5.17 -8.90 -27.29
C SER A 44 -4.86 -9.91 -28.40
N GLY A 45 -4.51 -11.14 -28.01
CA GLY A 45 -4.48 -12.26 -28.94
C GLY A 45 -5.85 -12.45 -29.60
N GLY A 46 -5.86 -12.67 -30.92
CA GLY A 46 -7.08 -13.01 -31.66
C GLY A 46 -7.34 -14.52 -31.64
N SER A 47 -8.45 -14.97 -32.25
CA SER A 47 -8.76 -16.40 -32.39
C SER A 47 -7.82 -17.17 -33.32
N ASP A 48 -6.93 -16.48 -34.04
CA ASP A 48 -6.09 -17.05 -35.08
C ASP A 48 -4.71 -17.42 -34.53
N ASP A 49 -4.04 -18.40 -35.15
CA ASP A 49 -2.83 -19.12 -34.68
C ASP A 49 -1.62 -18.26 -34.24
N ASN A 50 -1.62 -16.94 -34.46
CA ASN A 50 -0.61 -15.99 -34.00
C ASN A 50 -1.06 -15.25 -32.71
N ASN A 51 -1.54 -16.02 -31.74
CA ASN A 51 -2.30 -15.62 -30.54
C ASN A 51 -1.46 -14.92 -29.44
N GLU A 52 -0.55 -14.03 -29.82
CA GLU A 52 0.32 -13.33 -28.88
C GLU A 52 -0.28 -11.98 -28.47
N GLU A 53 -0.58 -11.85 -27.18
CA GLU A 53 -0.84 -10.56 -26.56
C GLU A 53 0.40 -9.66 -26.62
N LYS A 54 0.21 -8.40 -27.02
CA LYS A 54 1.31 -7.44 -27.20
C LYS A 54 0.99 -6.13 -26.52
N LEU A 55 1.95 -5.62 -25.78
CA LEU A 55 1.95 -4.26 -25.26
C LEU A 55 3.03 -3.47 -26.02
N ILE A 56 2.64 -2.36 -26.62
CA ILE A 56 3.51 -1.53 -27.46
C ILE A 56 3.39 -0.09 -26.97
N ALA A 57 4.52 0.55 -26.66
CA ALA A 57 4.57 1.98 -26.43
C ALA A 57 5.14 2.68 -27.65
N LEU A 58 4.52 3.78 -28.04
CA LEU A 58 5.02 4.73 -29.03
C LEU A 58 5.29 6.04 -28.30
N TYR A 59 6.51 6.57 -28.36
CA TYR A 59 6.82 7.85 -27.70
C TYR A 59 7.74 8.74 -28.54
N GLU A 60 7.64 10.03 -28.34
CA GLU A 60 8.45 11.06 -28.98
C GLU A 60 9.74 11.30 -28.19
N LYS A 61 10.88 11.31 -28.89
CA LYS A 61 12.17 11.69 -28.32
C LYS A 61 12.49 13.15 -28.61
N LYS A 62 13.10 13.84 -27.65
CA LYS A 62 13.69 15.16 -27.83
C LYS A 62 15.20 15.06 -28.06
N ASP A 63 15.71 15.95 -28.90
CA ASP A 63 17.15 16.22 -28.99
C ASP A 63 17.62 17.11 -27.83
N ASP A 64 18.93 17.33 -27.72
CA ASP A 64 19.53 18.14 -26.64
C ASP A 64 19.09 19.61 -26.67
N ILE A 65 18.53 20.09 -27.79
CA ILE A 65 17.99 21.45 -27.96
C ILE A 65 16.47 21.46 -27.68
N GLY A 66 15.89 20.33 -27.25
CA GLY A 66 14.50 20.17 -26.86
C GLY A 66 13.51 20.03 -28.01
N ARG A 67 13.97 19.84 -29.26
CA ARG A 67 13.09 19.61 -30.40
C ARG A 67 12.75 18.14 -30.53
N THR A 68 11.55 17.83 -30.98
CA THR A 68 11.14 16.46 -31.30
C THR A 68 12.03 15.90 -32.42
N SER A 69 12.88 14.93 -32.09
CA SER A 69 13.85 14.32 -33.00
C SER A 69 13.27 13.13 -33.77
N GLY A 70 12.17 12.54 -33.29
CA GLY A 70 11.52 11.38 -33.91
C GLY A 70 10.63 10.60 -32.95
N MET A 71 9.99 9.56 -33.46
CA MET A 71 9.17 8.63 -32.66
C MET A 71 9.86 7.27 -32.52
N VAL A 72 9.70 6.64 -31.36
CA VAL A 72 10.22 5.31 -31.07
C VAL A 72 9.09 4.39 -30.67
N SER A 73 9.07 3.20 -31.28
CA SER A 73 8.14 2.12 -30.98
C SER A 73 8.89 1.03 -30.21
N VAL A 74 8.39 0.70 -29.01
CA VAL A 74 8.99 -0.31 -28.13
C VAL A 74 7.96 -1.39 -27.84
N ARG A 75 8.36 -2.66 -28.03
CA ARG A 75 7.61 -3.81 -27.55
C ARG A 75 7.90 -4.03 -26.08
N LEU A 76 6.87 -3.92 -25.25
CA LEU A 76 6.96 -3.97 -23.79
C LEU A 76 6.69 -5.39 -23.28
N THR A 77 7.43 -6.37 -23.79
CA THR A 77 7.23 -7.78 -23.47
C THR A 77 7.45 -8.06 -21.98
N GLU A 78 8.54 -7.52 -21.40
CA GLU A 78 8.84 -7.71 -19.98
C GLU A 78 7.83 -7.00 -19.08
N GLN A 79 7.45 -5.76 -19.42
CA GLN A 79 6.46 -5.00 -18.69
C GLN A 79 5.08 -5.66 -18.76
N LEU A 80 4.68 -6.25 -19.90
CA LEU A 80 3.45 -7.02 -20.01
C LEU A 80 3.46 -8.24 -19.08
N GLN A 81 4.59 -8.95 -18.96
CA GLN A 81 4.71 -10.04 -17.99
C GLN A 81 4.59 -9.55 -16.54
N ARG A 82 5.18 -8.39 -16.24
CA ARG A 82 5.02 -7.74 -14.92
C ARG A 82 3.56 -7.34 -14.65
N VAL A 83 2.86 -6.75 -15.62
CA VAL A 83 1.43 -6.43 -15.52
C VAL A 83 0.63 -7.68 -15.15
N LYS A 84 0.84 -8.79 -15.86
CA LYS A 84 0.16 -10.07 -15.56
C LYS A 84 0.45 -10.56 -14.14
N LYS A 85 1.71 -10.48 -13.70
CA LYS A 85 2.12 -10.85 -12.34
C LYS A 85 1.41 -9.99 -11.29
N VAL A 86 1.37 -8.67 -11.48
CA VAL A 86 0.71 -7.72 -10.57
C VAL A 86 -0.79 -8.01 -10.48
N LEU A 87 -1.47 -8.18 -11.62
CA LEU A 87 -2.90 -8.51 -11.66
C LEU A 87 -3.22 -9.85 -10.97
N ALA A 88 -2.36 -10.86 -11.16
CA ALA A 88 -2.50 -12.14 -10.48
C ALA A 88 -2.36 -11.99 -8.96
N THR A 89 -1.37 -11.20 -8.50
CA THR A 89 -1.17 -10.90 -7.07
C THR A 89 -2.37 -10.16 -6.48
N TRP A 90 -2.88 -9.11 -7.12
CA TRP A 90 -4.06 -8.38 -6.63
C TRP A 90 -5.26 -9.30 -6.42
N LYS A 91 -5.55 -10.15 -7.42
CA LYS A 91 -6.62 -11.14 -7.33
C LYS A 91 -6.40 -12.13 -6.18
N GLU A 92 -5.18 -12.63 -6.02
CA GLU A 92 -4.85 -13.58 -4.95
C GLU A 92 -5.05 -12.95 -3.55
N VAL A 93 -4.61 -11.70 -3.37
CA VAL A 93 -4.78 -10.97 -2.11
C VAL A 93 -6.26 -10.69 -1.84
N ASP A 94 -7.02 -10.25 -2.83
CA ASP A 94 -8.48 -10.05 -2.71
C ASP A 94 -9.21 -11.34 -2.32
N GLU A 95 -8.82 -12.49 -2.89
CA GLU A 95 -9.38 -13.79 -2.54
C GLU A 95 -9.04 -14.19 -1.10
N ARG A 96 -7.81 -13.92 -0.62
CA ARG A 96 -7.40 -14.16 0.78
C ARG A 96 -8.23 -13.32 1.75
N ILE A 97 -8.44 -12.05 1.43
CA ILE A 97 -9.18 -11.13 2.29
C ILE A 97 -10.69 -11.42 2.25
N SER A 98 -11.24 -11.75 1.08
CA SER A 98 -12.65 -12.13 0.95
C SER A 98 -12.99 -13.39 1.76
N LYS A 99 -12.05 -14.32 1.89
CA LYS A 99 -12.21 -15.52 2.74
C LYS A 99 -12.39 -15.19 4.22
N LEU A 100 -11.90 -14.05 4.71
CA LEU A 100 -12.17 -13.59 6.09
C LEU A 100 -13.68 -13.42 6.32
N CYS A 101 -14.41 -12.85 5.36
CA CYS A 101 -15.84 -12.63 5.49
C CYS A 101 -16.68 -13.89 5.32
N ALA A 102 -16.21 -14.86 4.55
CA ALA A 102 -16.91 -16.14 4.39
C ALA A 102 -17.02 -16.91 5.71
N THR A 103 -16.05 -16.76 6.62
CA THR A 103 -16.10 -17.35 7.96
C THR A 103 -17.28 -16.85 8.80
N LEU A 104 -17.81 -15.64 8.55
CA LEU A 104 -19.01 -15.13 9.22
C LEU A 104 -20.28 -15.75 8.67
N LEU A 105 -20.39 -15.88 7.35
CA LEU A 105 -21.57 -16.47 6.71
C LEU A 105 -21.76 -17.94 7.08
N ALA A 106 -20.66 -18.70 7.21
CA ALA A 106 -20.71 -20.09 7.64
C ALA A 106 -21.04 -20.27 9.14
N GLN A 107 -20.88 -19.23 9.96
CA GLN A 107 -21.19 -19.27 11.39
C GLN A 107 -22.64 -18.82 11.68
N GLU A 108 -23.24 -18.03 10.78
CA GLU A 108 -24.58 -17.47 10.91
C GLU A 108 -25.70 -18.47 10.57
N ASP A 109 -25.39 -19.62 9.95
CA ASP A 109 -26.34 -20.71 9.63
C ASP A 109 -27.00 -21.38 10.86
N THR A 110 -26.71 -20.90 12.07
CA THR A 110 -27.32 -21.39 13.33
C THR A 110 -28.36 -20.43 13.93
N SER A 111 -28.68 -19.29 13.30
CA SER A 111 -29.72 -18.37 13.79
C SER A 111 -30.60 -17.80 12.66
N PRO A 112 -31.89 -18.21 12.54
CA PRO A 112 -32.81 -17.62 11.58
C PRO A 112 -33.30 -16.29 12.15
N GLY A 113 -32.57 -15.21 11.89
CA GLY A 113 -32.83 -13.97 12.63
C GLY A 113 -32.59 -12.66 11.91
N ASN A 114 -31.50 -12.47 11.16
CA ASN A 114 -31.12 -11.13 10.70
C ASN A 114 -29.84 -11.16 9.83
N ALA A 115 -29.92 -11.76 8.64
CA ALA A 115 -28.85 -11.68 7.66
C ALA A 115 -28.65 -10.21 7.21
N ARG A 116 -27.70 -9.51 7.83
CA ARG A 116 -27.15 -8.28 7.26
C ARG A 116 -26.22 -8.72 6.14
N THR A 117 -26.72 -8.72 4.91
CA THR A 117 -25.85 -8.72 3.74
C THR A 117 -24.87 -7.58 3.92
N THR A 118 -23.58 -7.88 3.94
CA THR A 118 -22.55 -6.88 3.72
C THR A 118 -22.75 -6.39 2.28
N ASP A 119 -23.55 -5.34 2.12
CA ASP A 119 -23.85 -4.75 0.81
C ASP A 119 -22.57 -4.26 0.10
N GLY A 120 -21.45 -4.14 0.82
CA GLY A 120 -20.10 -3.92 0.28
C GLY A 120 -19.20 -5.14 0.44
N LYS A 121 -18.45 -5.48 -0.61
CA LYS A 121 -17.32 -6.41 -0.50
C LYS A 121 -16.27 -5.78 0.43
N ILE A 122 -15.73 -6.56 1.37
CA ILE A 122 -14.70 -6.06 2.30
C ILE A 122 -13.42 -5.57 1.60
N THR A 123 -13.18 -5.99 0.37
CA THR A 123 -12.05 -5.56 -0.47
C THR A 123 -12.33 -4.25 -1.21
N ASP A 124 -13.59 -3.77 -1.21
CA ASP A 124 -13.95 -2.54 -1.91
C ASP A 124 -13.25 -1.33 -1.28
N GLY A 125 -12.48 -0.62 -2.10
CA GLY A 125 -11.65 0.50 -1.67
C GLY A 125 -10.44 0.14 -0.81
N LEU A 126 -10.09 -1.15 -0.66
CA LEU A 126 -8.87 -1.57 0.02
C LEU A 126 -7.68 -1.35 -0.91
N VAL A 127 -6.71 -0.51 -0.52
CA VAL A 127 -5.60 -0.06 -1.39
C VAL A 127 -4.24 -0.63 -0.98
N GLY A 128 -4.05 -0.92 0.30
CA GLY A 128 -2.77 -1.40 0.81
C GLY A 128 -2.96 -2.37 1.96
N PHE A 129 -2.05 -3.33 2.07
CA PHE A 129 -2.12 -4.39 3.07
C PHE A 129 -0.72 -4.80 3.54
N LEU A 130 -0.40 -4.56 4.82
CA LEU A 130 0.85 -5.00 5.45
C LEU A 130 0.59 -6.21 6.36
N SER A 131 1.25 -7.33 6.08
CA SER A 131 1.04 -8.61 6.81
C SER A 131 2.37 -9.32 7.11
N GLY A 132 2.52 -10.60 6.75
CA GLY A 132 3.70 -11.41 7.10
C GLY A 132 5.00 -11.06 6.36
N ASN A 133 4.95 -10.21 5.32
CA ASN A 133 6.10 -9.88 4.48
C ASN A 133 7.00 -8.76 5.04
N PHE A 134 7.51 -8.97 6.26
CA PHE A 134 8.52 -8.11 6.87
C PHE A 134 9.93 -8.72 6.78
N SER A 135 10.92 -7.92 6.35
CA SER A 135 12.33 -8.27 6.30
C SER A 135 13.22 -7.05 6.46
N GLU A 136 14.28 -7.17 7.27
CA GLU A 136 15.20 -6.07 7.60
C GLU A 136 14.45 -4.83 8.13
N ASN A 137 14.36 -3.77 7.31
CA ASN A 137 13.66 -2.54 7.61
C ASN A 137 12.46 -2.29 6.67
N THR A 138 12.06 -3.29 5.89
CA THR A 138 10.98 -3.15 4.89
C THR A 138 9.82 -4.07 5.25
N TRP A 139 8.67 -3.46 5.52
CA TRP A 139 7.40 -4.17 5.64
C TRP A 139 6.65 -4.01 4.32
N ARG A 140 6.60 -5.09 3.54
CA ARG A 140 6.12 -5.05 2.16
C ARG A 140 4.59 -5.05 2.09
N ASP A 141 4.08 -4.26 1.16
CA ASP A 141 2.67 -4.25 0.80
C ASP A 141 2.33 -5.50 -0.04
N GLU A 142 1.35 -6.26 0.42
CA GLU A 142 0.89 -7.48 -0.22
C GLU A 142 0.28 -7.18 -1.61
N TYR A 143 -0.26 -5.97 -1.82
CA TYR A 143 -0.74 -5.51 -3.13
C TYR A 143 0.36 -4.95 -4.03
N LEU A 144 1.64 -5.04 -3.62
CA LEU A 144 2.80 -4.54 -4.37
C LEU A 144 2.78 -3.01 -4.59
N GLY A 145 2.00 -2.28 -3.81
CA GLY A 145 1.96 -0.83 -3.83
C GLY A 145 3.12 -0.24 -3.04
N VAL A 146 2.82 0.40 -1.92
CA VAL A 146 3.79 1.21 -1.18
C VAL A 146 4.25 0.42 0.04
N ASN A 147 5.55 0.15 0.17
CA ASN A 147 6.07 -0.52 1.37
C ASN A 147 6.18 0.46 2.56
N ALA A 148 6.01 -0.04 3.78
CA ALA A 148 6.37 0.72 4.98
C ALA A 148 7.84 0.50 5.35
N THR A 149 8.48 1.56 5.85
CA THR A 149 9.87 1.52 6.35
C THR A 149 9.85 1.40 7.87
N VAL A 150 10.49 0.37 8.41
CA VAL A 150 10.58 0.12 9.84
C VAL A 150 11.85 0.73 10.40
N ASN A 151 11.70 1.64 11.37
CA ASN A 151 12.79 2.15 12.18
C ASN A 151 12.98 1.23 13.39
N ASN A 152 13.93 0.30 13.25
CA ASN A 152 14.18 -0.76 14.22
C ASN A 152 15.20 -0.42 15.32
N LYS A 153 15.55 0.85 15.50
CA LYS A 153 16.58 1.26 16.49
C LYS A 153 16.30 0.81 17.92
N GLY A 154 15.02 0.69 18.32
CA GLY A 154 14.64 0.15 19.64
C GLY A 154 14.38 -1.36 19.66
N GLY A 155 14.16 -1.99 18.50
CA GLY A 155 13.79 -3.40 18.37
C GLY A 155 12.52 -3.60 17.54
N ALA A 156 12.66 -4.25 16.38
CA ALA A 156 11.52 -4.73 15.59
C ALA A 156 11.77 -6.20 15.21
N ALA A 157 10.81 -7.06 15.52
CA ALA A 157 10.89 -8.50 15.27
C ALA A 157 9.72 -8.95 14.39
N LYS A 158 9.98 -9.88 13.47
CA LYS A 158 8.94 -10.50 12.66
C LYS A 158 7.98 -11.29 13.55
N ALA A 159 6.69 -11.02 13.40
CA ALA A 159 5.62 -11.78 14.02
C ALA A 159 4.82 -12.53 12.95
N GLU A 160 3.97 -13.47 13.36
CA GLU A 160 2.99 -14.06 12.46
C GLU A 160 2.01 -12.97 12.00
N ASP A 161 1.98 -12.74 10.69
CA ASP A 161 1.15 -11.76 9.98
C ASP A 161 1.40 -10.29 10.39
N GLY A 162 2.60 -9.99 10.89
CA GLY A 162 2.99 -8.63 11.18
C GLY A 162 4.34 -8.46 11.87
N VAL A 163 4.44 -7.45 12.73
CA VAL A 163 5.69 -7.03 13.37
C VAL A 163 5.46 -6.70 14.83
N THR A 164 6.37 -7.16 15.69
CA THR A 164 6.46 -6.75 17.10
C THR A 164 7.45 -5.60 17.22
N PHE A 165 7.01 -4.49 17.79
CA PHE A 165 7.78 -3.27 18.03
C PHE A 165 8.06 -3.11 19.52
N GLN A 166 9.28 -2.72 19.86
CA GLN A 166 9.71 -2.34 21.20
C GLN A 166 10.62 -1.12 21.03
N GLY A 167 10.20 0.08 21.43
CA GLY A 167 10.93 1.31 21.10
C GLY A 167 11.16 1.55 19.59
N ALA A 168 10.40 0.88 18.72
CA ALA A 168 10.50 0.94 17.26
C ALA A 168 9.13 1.29 16.64
N TRP A 169 9.12 1.62 15.35
CA TRP A 169 7.89 1.90 14.61
C TRP A 169 8.06 1.67 13.12
N ALA A 170 6.96 1.62 12.38
CA ALA A 170 6.95 1.69 10.92
C ALA A 170 6.37 3.02 10.44
N GLU A 171 6.92 3.54 9.35
CA GLU A 171 6.41 4.69 8.60
C GLU A 171 5.91 4.22 7.23
N TRP A 172 4.62 4.44 6.97
CA TRP A 172 3.99 4.08 5.70
C TRP A 172 3.70 5.36 4.91
N PRO A 173 4.49 5.67 3.86
CA PRO A 173 4.55 7.03 3.32
C PRO A 173 3.29 7.41 2.52
N VAL A 174 2.90 8.68 2.62
CA VAL A 174 1.82 9.31 1.84
C VAL A 174 2.45 10.42 0.98
N GLY A 175 2.54 11.66 1.49
CA GLY A 175 3.27 12.74 0.82
C GLY A 175 4.79 12.49 0.73
N ARG A 176 5.36 11.70 1.66
CA ARG A 176 6.78 11.29 1.63
C ARG A 176 7.13 10.32 0.49
N GLN A 177 6.16 9.89 -0.32
CA GLN A 177 6.45 9.14 -1.55
C GLN A 177 7.18 10.00 -2.59
N GLY A 178 7.09 11.33 -2.46
CA GLY A 178 7.74 12.28 -3.37
C GLY A 178 6.79 12.70 -4.48
N GLU A 179 7.24 12.58 -5.72
CA GLU A 179 6.52 13.04 -6.90
C GLU A 179 5.24 12.24 -7.19
N ASN A 180 5.32 10.91 -7.10
CA ASN A 180 4.18 10.03 -7.34
C ASN A 180 3.57 9.62 -5.99
N GLN A 181 2.53 10.33 -5.57
CA GLN A 181 1.87 10.11 -4.28
C GLN A 181 0.66 9.18 -4.42
N LEU A 182 0.90 7.87 -4.44
CA LEU A 182 -0.15 6.87 -4.67
C LEU A 182 -1.25 6.93 -3.62
N TYR A 183 -0.92 7.36 -2.40
CA TYR A 183 -1.86 7.46 -1.28
C TYR A 183 -2.40 8.88 -1.06
N HIS A 184 -2.30 9.77 -2.05
CA HIS A 184 -2.80 11.15 -1.95
C HIS A 184 -4.28 11.23 -1.53
N PHE A 185 -5.10 10.21 -1.85
CA PHE A 185 -6.50 10.11 -1.41
C PHE A 185 -6.68 10.26 0.11
N ALA A 186 -5.67 9.88 0.92
CA ALA A 186 -5.72 9.96 2.38
C ALA A 186 -5.80 11.41 2.89
N ASN A 187 -5.45 12.40 2.06
CA ASN A 187 -5.68 13.81 2.34
C ASN A 187 -7.17 14.18 2.38
N HIS A 188 -8.06 13.32 1.86
CA HIS A 188 -9.50 13.52 1.88
C HIS A 188 -10.18 12.51 2.79
N ASN A 189 -10.01 11.21 2.50
CA ASN A 189 -10.70 10.13 3.15
C ASN A 189 -9.78 8.91 3.27
N PHE A 190 -9.79 8.24 4.43
CA PHE A 190 -9.17 6.93 4.56
C PHE A 190 -9.75 6.16 5.74
N THR A 191 -9.54 4.84 5.73
CA THR A 191 -9.65 4.02 6.94
C THR A 191 -8.41 3.16 7.08
N LEU A 192 -7.75 3.23 8.23
CA LEU A 192 -6.60 2.43 8.58
C LEU A 192 -7.00 1.44 9.68
N VAL A 193 -6.86 0.15 9.41
CA VAL A 193 -7.27 -0.94 10.30
C VAL A 193 -6.04 -1.74 10.68
N ALA A 194 -5.95 -2.20 11.93
CA ALA A 194 -4.93 -3.16 12.34
C ALA A 194 -5.43 -4.05 13.49
N THR A 195 -4.86 -5.25 13.61
CA THR A 195 -4.97 -6.06 14.82
C THR A 195 -3.75 -5.81 15.69
N VAL A 196 -3.94 -5.46 16.96
CA VAL A 196 -2.86 -5.15 17.88
C VAL A 196 -2.92 -5.99 19.14
N SER A 197 -1.77 -6.36 19.68
CA SER A 197 -1.66 -6.93 21.02
C SER A 197 -0.59 -6.20 21.80
N ILE A 198 -0.97 -5.71 22.98
CA ILE A 198 -0.11 -4.93 23.87
C ILE A 198 0.35 -5.85 24.99
N ASP A 199 1.66 -6.01 25.14
CA ASP A 199 2.21 -6.93 26.13
C ASP A 199 2.10 -6.37 27.54
N LYS A 200 2.28 -5.06 27.72
CA LYS A 200 2.23 -4.38 29.03
C LYS A 200 1.69 -2.96 28.89
N VAL A 201 1.13 -2.43 29.97
CA VAL A 201 0.83 -0.99 30.07
C VAL A 201 2.12 -0.19 30.32
N PRO A 202 2.20 1.07 29.86
CA PRO A 202 3.32 1.93 30.23
C PRO A 202 3.32 2.18 31.74
N LYS A 203 4.52 2.31 32.32
CA LYS A 203 4.69 2.64 33.75
C LYS A 203 4.44 4.12 34.04
N GLU A 204 4.77 4.97 33.08
CA GLU A 204 4.65 6.41 33.17
C GLU A 204 3.29 6.92 32.69
N ASP A 205 2.96 8.16 33.05
CA ASP A 205 1.77 8.86 32.56
C ASP A 205 1.80 9.20 31.07
N THR A 206 2.92 8.93 30.41
CA THR A 206 3.11 9.14 28.98
C THR A 206 2.32 8.10 28.19
N SER A 207 1.39 8.57 27.35
CA SER A 207 0.59 7.70 26.50
C SER A 207 1.41 7.24 25.30
N ILE A 208 1.32 5.95 24.96
CA ILE A 208 2.09 5.33 23.88
C ILE A 208 1.27 5.43 22.58
N PRO A 209 1.76 6.12 21.54
CA PRO A 209 1.10 6.18 20.25
C PRO A 209 1.18 4.82 19.57
N LEU A 210 0.07 4.35 19.01
CA LEU A 210 -0.05 3.04 18.40
C LEU A 210 -0.17 3.12 16.89
N LEU A 211 -1.08 3.95 16.41
CA LEU A 211 -1.43 4.06 14.99
C LEU A 211 -1.88 5.48 14.69
N GLY A 212 -1.45 6.08 13.59
CA GLY A 212 -1.93 7.41 13.22
C GLY A 212 -1.33 7.99 11.97
N ALA A 213 -1.67 9.25 11.70
CA ALA A 213 -1.24 10.03 10.55
C ALA A 213 -0.53 11.32 11.02
N LYS A 214 0.61 11.62 10.40
CA LYS A 214 1.38 12.86 10.63
C LYS A 214 1.32 13.77 9.43
N MET A 215 1.12 15.07 9.64
CA MET A 215 1.17 16.08 8.58
C MET A 215 2.62 16.48 8.24
N THR A 216 2.83 16.89 6.99
CA THR A 216 4.10 17.49 6.54
C THR A 216 4.36 18.78 7.31
N GLY A 217 5.62 18.99 7.73
CA GLY A 217 6.03 20.21 8.45
C GLY A 217 5.53 20.35 9.89
N ALA A 218 4.70 19.43 10.37
CA ALA A 218 4.04 19.53 11.67
C ALA A 218 4.93 19.09 12.86
N GLY A 219 6.24 18.90 12.63
CA GLY A 219 7.17 18.38 13.62
C GLY A 219 6.71 17.02 14.16
N ASN A 220 6.58 16.93 15.49
CA ASN A 220 6.08 15.73 16.18
C ASN A 220 4.56 15.72 16.37
N SER A 221 3.83 16.76 15.94
CA SER A 221 2.37 16.79 16.12
C SER A 221 1.69 15.70 15.29
N VAL A 222 0.70 15.07 15.92
CA VAL A 222 -0.11 14.01 15.33
C VAL A 222 -1.38 14.64 14.80
N PHE A 223 -1.69 14.46 13.52
CA PHE A 223 -2.93 14.99 12.95
C PHE A 223 -4.15 14.22 13.48
N LEU A 224 -4.07 12.90 13.38
CA LEU A 224 -5.07 11.96 13.85
C LEU A 224 -4.35 10.70 14.31
N GLY A 225 -4.64 10.21 15.51
CA GLY A 225 -3.98 9.01 16.02
C GLY A 225 -4.73 8.33 17.15
N LEU A 226 -4.31 7.11 17.44
CA LEU A 226 -4.76 6.31 18.57
C LEU A 226 -3.55 6.00 19.47
N SER A 227 -3.71 6.22 20.77
CA SER A 227 -2.74 5.90 21.81
C SER A 227 -3.39 5.14 22.96
N TYR A 228 -2.56 4.61 23.86
CA TYR A 228 -3.01 4.01 25.12
C TYR A 228 -2.12 4.46 26.28
N GLY A 229 -2.74 4.63 27.45
CA GLY A 229 -2.07 5.11 28.67
C GLY A 229 -1.93 4.05 29.76
N LYS A 230 -1.26 4.42 30.86
CA LYS A 230 -1.04 3.55 32.03
C LYS A 230 -2.34 3.04 32.66
N GLU A 231 -3.41 3.84 32.56
CA GLU A 231 -4.73 3.54 33.12
C GLU A 231 -5.53 2.51 32.32
N LYS A 232 -4.91 1.82 31.35
CA LYS A 232 -5.61 0.87 30.47
C LYS A 232 -6.73 1.54 29.67
N LYS A 233 -6.54 2.80 29.27
CA LYS A 233 -7.51 3.56 28.47
C LYS A 233 -6.95 3.84 27.09
N TRP A 234 -7.83 3.76 26.10
CA TRP A 234 -7.56 4.23 24.75
C TRP A 234 -7.83 5.73 24.65
N GLN A 235 -7.03 6.41 23.83
CA GLN A 235 -7.13 7.85 23.65
C GLN A 235 -7.05 8.19 22.17
N LEU A 236 -7.96 9.05 21.71
CA LEU A 236 -7.87 9.64 20.37
C LEU A 236 -7.02 10.90 20.43
N LEU A 237 -5.96 10.94 19.61
CA LEU A 237 -5.10 12.09 19.37
C LEU A 237 -5.64 12.90 18.20
N SER A 238 -5.73 14.22 18.36
CA SER A 238 -6.19 15.12 17.31
C SER A 238 -5.47 16.47 17.38
N GLY A 239 -4.47 16.66 16.52
CA GLY A 239 -3.63 17.85 16.55
C GLY A 239 -2.93 18.01 17.90
N ASP A 240 -2.89 19.26 18.37
CA ASP A 240 -2.33 19.65 19.66
C ASP A 240 -3.38 19.65 20.79
N GLU A 241 -4.61 19.15 20.53
CA GLU A 241 -5.63 19.05 21.56
C GLU A 241 -5.23 18.02 22.63
N THR A 242 -5.59 18.30 23.89
CA THR A 242 -5.48 17.32 24.97
C THR A 242 -6.24 16.04 24.56
N PRO A 243 -5.62 14.85 24.68
CA PRO A 243 -6.24 13.61 24.27
C PRO A 243 -7.64 13.46 24.90
N LYS A 244 -8.64 13.18 24.07
CA LYS A 244 -10.00 12.93 24.58
C LYS A 244 -10.02 11.50 25.11
N GLU A 245 -10.06 11.37 26.44
CA GLU A 245 -10.17 10.06 27.10
C GLU A 245 -11.54 9.45 26.83
N HIS A 246 -11.53 8.21 26.35
CA HIS A 246 -12.76 7.46 26.17
C HIS A 246 -12.61 6.02 26.66
N SER A 247 -13.60 5.56 27.42
CA SER A 247 -13.50 4.46 28.37
C SER A 247 -13.68 3.07 27.75
N SER A 248 -12.84 2.70 26.77
CA SER A 248 -12.61 1.28 26.51
C SER A 248 -11.43 0.81 27.37
N THR A 249 -11.70 -0.15 28.25
CA THR A 249 -10.66 -0.75 29.08
C THR A 249 -9.80 -1.67 28.21
N LEU A 250 -8.50 -1.39 28.14
CA LEU A 250 -7.49 -2.31 27.62
C LEU A 250 -7.63 -3.63 28.41
N GLY A 251 -7.85 -4.74 27.71
CA GLY A 251 -8.13 -6.03 28.32
C GLY A 251 -6.97 -6.59 29.17
N THR A 252 -6.91 -7.91 29.31
CA THR A 252 -5.72 -8.55 29.86
C THR A 252 -4.50 -8.31 28.95
N GLU A 253 -3.29 -8.39 29.51
CA GLU A 253 -2.06 -8.35 28.72
C GLU A 253 -2.12 -9.37 27.57
N LYS A 254 -1.59 -9.00 26.41
CA LYS A 254 -1.60 -9.81 25.17
C LYS A 254 -2.97 -10.07 24.55
N THR A 255 -4.02 -9.39 25.02
CA THR A 255 -5.32 -9.43 24.33
C THR A 255 -5.19 -8.77 22.96
N GLN A 256 -5.71 -9.46 21.94
CA GLN A 256 -5.82 -8.89 20.60
C GLN A 256 -7.02 -7.97 20.50
N HIS A 257 -6.78 -6.78 19.97
CA HIS A 257 -7.78 -5.75 19.69
C HIS A 257 -7.78 -5.40 18.21
N VAL A 258 -8.95 -5.22 17.62
CA VAL A 258 -9.07 -4.62 16.27
C VAL A 258 -9.19 -3.13 16.46
N VAL A 259 -8.21 -2.38 15.96
CA VAL A 259 -8.20 -0.92 16.00
C VAL A 259 -8.45 -0.34 14.63
N ILE A 260 -9.24 0.73 14.57
CA ILE A 260 -9.58 1.42 13.33
C ILE A 260 -9.38 2.90 13.55
N LEU A 261 -8.70 3.55 12.62
CA LEU A 261 -8.59 5.00 12.51
C LEU A 261 -9.19 5.44 11.19
N LEU A 262 -10.19 6.32 11.26
CA LEU A 262 -10.99 6.71 10.11
C LEU A 262 -10.99 8.21 9.94
N ARG A 263 -10.76 8.67 8.72
CA ARG A 263 -10.96 10.05 8.27
C ARG A 263 -12.08 10.10 7.23
N ASN A 264 -13.04 10.97 7.47
CA ASN A 264 -14.10 11.33 6.54
C ASN A 264 -14.12 12.86 6.36
N GLY A 265 -13.45 13.36 5.33
CA GLY A 265 -13.26 14.79 5.07
C GLY A 265 -12.51 15.49 6.21
N ASN A 266 -13.24 16.34 6.94
CA ASN A 266 -12.74 17.09 8.09
C ASN A 266 -13.08 16.45 9.45
N GLN A 267 -13.57 15.20 9.44
CA GLN A 267 -13.86 14.44 10.65
C GLN A 267 -12.93 13.24 10.78
N GLY A 268 -12.50 12.97 12.00
CA GLY A 268 -11.71 11.82 12.40
C GLY A 268 -12.43 11.00 13.46
N SER A 269 -12.25 9.69 13.45
CA SER A 269 -12.74 8.83 14.53
C SER A 269 -11.84 7.62 14.72
N ALA A 270 -11.86 7.09 15.93
CA ALA A 270 -11.17 5.84 16.25
C ALA A 270 -12.14 4.82 16.84
N TYR A 271 -11.91 3.55 16.54
CA TYR A 271 -12.68 2.43 17.06
C TYR A 271 -11.73 1.38 17.61
N VAL A 272 -12.16 0.72 18.68
CA VAL A 272 -11.49 -0.44 19.26
C VAL A 272 -12.56 -1.50 19.48
N ASP A 273 -12.32 -2.68 18.95
CA ASP A 273 -13.23 -3.83 18.99
C ASP A 273 -14.66 -3.48 18.54
N GLY A 274 -14.77 -2.73 17.44
CA GLY A 274 -16.03 -2.26 16.86
C GLY A 274 -16.72 -1.14 17.65
N LYS A 275 -16.20 -0.72 18.80
CA LYS A 275 -16.74 0.38 19.59
C LYS A 275 -15.99 1.67 19.32
N ARG A 276 -16.72 2.75 19.07
CA ARG A 276 -16.13 4.08 18.87
C ARG A 276 -15.46 4.53 20.17
N VAL A 277 -14.15 4.80 20.10
CA VAL A 277 -13.38 5.41 21.19
C VAL A 277 -13.67 6.89 21.18
N GLY A 278 -13.36 7.60 20.09
CA GLY A 278 -13.56 9.05 20.04
C GLY A 278 -13.86 9.56 18.65
N SER A 279 -14.12 10.86 18.58
CA SER A 279 -14.24 11.60 17.33
C SER A 279 -13.60 12.97 17.45
N ALA A 280 -13.08 13.45 16.33
CA ALA A 280 -12.48 14.76 16.18
C ALA A 280 -12.99 15.43 14.91
N SER A 281 -12.94 16.76 14.89
CA SER A 281 -13.29 17.57 13.73
C SER A 281 -12.26 18.67 13.59
N TRP A 282 -11.87 18.99 12.35
CA TRP A 282 -10.90 20.04 12.06
C TRP A 282 -11.52 21.14 11.22
N ASN A 283 -11.10 22.37 11.47
CA ASN A 283 -11.24 23.45 10.50
C ASN A 283 -10.07 23.33 9.53
N LEU A 284 -10.35 22.81 8.34
CA LEU A 284 -9.37 22.73 7.27
C LEU A 284 -9.29 24.12 6.61
N ASP A 285 -8.74 25.09 7.32
CA ASP A 285 -8.49 26.41 6.74
C ASP A 285 -7.53 26.24 5.55
N ASN A 286 -7.76 27.03 4.50
CA ASN A 286 -7.24 26.95 3.13
C ASN A 286 -5.72 27.13 2.97
N THR A 287 -4.92 26.71 3.94
CA THR A 287 -3.47 26.58 3.78
C THR A 287 -3.17 25.30 3.03
N ASP A 288 -2.90 25.44 1.73
CA ASP A 288 -2.49 24.40 0.75
C ASP A 288 -1.26 23.56 1.15
N SER A 289 -0.75 23.67 2.37
CA SER A 289 0.54 23.14 2.80
C SER A 289 0.47 21.98 3.81
N LYS A 290 -0.72 21.48 4.17
CA LYS A 290 -0.90 20.48 5.24
C LYS A 290 -1.37 19.13 4.72
N GLU A 291 -0.55 18.50 3.89
CA GLU A 291 -0.76 17.12 3.44
C GLU A 291 -0.28 16.10 4.49
N ILE A 292 -0.87 14.92 4.49
CA ILE A 292 -0.38 13.79 5.28
C ILE A 292 0.97 13.36 4.71
N SER A 293 1.98 13.32 5.57
CA SER A 293 3.33 12.90 5.20
C SER A 293 3.46 11.37 5.18
N HIS A 294 2.95 10.70 6.21
CA HIS A 294 2.97 9.25 6.40
C HIS A 294 1.99 8.82 7.49
N PHE A 295 1.64 7.53 7.48
CA PHE A 295 1.09 6.85 8.63
C PHE A 295 2.21 6.31 9.51
N TYR A 296 2.02 6.32 10.82
CA TYR A 296 2.91 5.66 11.77
C TYR A 296 2.22 4.46 12.40
N ILE A 297 2.97 3.38 12.62
CA ILE A 297 2.46 2.08 13.06
C ILE A 297 3.38 1.54 14.17
N GLY A 298 2.80 1.11 15.29
CA GLY A 298 3.50 0.57 16.47
C GLY A 298 4.13 1.64 17.37
N GLY A 299 4.34 2.85 16.85
CA GLY A 299 4.93 4.00 17.52
C GLY A 299 4.97 5.18 16.56
N ASP A 300 5.22 6.40 17.05
CA ASP A 300 5.20 7.62 16.23
C ASP A 300 6.60 8.20 15.94
N GLY A 301 7.67 7.57 16.43
CA GLY A 301 9.03 8.09 16.29
C GLY A 301 9.37 9.35 17.08
N GLY A 302 8.64 9.61 18.18
CA GLY A 302 8.84 10.76 19.07
C GLY A 302 10.26 10.96 19.63
N ASN A 303 10.40 12.03 20.42
CA ASN A 303 11.69 12.58 20.84
C ASN A 303 12.55 11.57 21.63
N ALA A 304 13.86 11.78 21.62
CA ALA A 304 14.83 10.88 22.24
C ALA A 304 14.59 10.65 23.76
N ASP A 305 13.90 11.56 24.43
CA ASP A 305 13.57 11.48 25.85
C ASP A 305 12.52 10.42 26.16
N ASP A 306 11.66 10.04 25.20
CA ASP A 306 10.64 9.00 25.37
C ASP A 306 11.20 7.57 25.29
N LYS A 307 12.51 7.41 25.06
CA LYS A 307 13.10 6.09 24.81
C LYS A 307 13.01 5.17 26.02
N GLU A 308 13.11 5.70 27.22
CA GLU A 308 13.08 4.89 28.45
C GLU A 308 11.68 4.31 28.69
N SER A 309 10.63 5.10 28.47
CA SER A 309 9.23 4.63 28.62
C SER A 309 8.80 3.69 27.49
N ARG A 310 9.31 3.89 26.26
CA ARG A 310 8.99 3.04 25.10
C ARG A 310 9.77 1.73 25.04
N GLY A 311 10.96 1.67 25.66
CA GLY A 311 11.79 0.46 25.69
C GLY A 311 11.17 -0.67 26.50
N ASP A 312 10.30 -0.36 27.46
CA ASP A 312 9.70 -1.32 28.38
C ASP A 312 8.40 -1.95 27.88
N VAL A 313 7.80 -1.39 26.81
CA VAL A 313 6.51 -1.83 26.29
C VAL A 313 6.67 -2.34 24.87
N SER A 314 6.22 -3.57 24.65
CA SER A 314 6.16 -4.20 23.33
C SER A 314 4.72 -4.27 22.83
N VAL A 315 4.59 -3.97 21.53
CA VAL A 315 3.32 -4.01 20.81
C VAL A 315 3.51 -4.85 19.56
N THR A 316 2.64 -5.82 19.35
CA THR A 316 2.57 -6.53 18.07
C THR A 316 1.44 -5.97 17.24
N VAL A 317 1.74 -5.56 16.02
CA VAL A 317 0.76 -5.09 15.04
C VAL A 317 0.71 -6.07 13.89
N LYS A 318 -0.50 -6.52 13.55
CA LYS A 318 -0.78 -7.51 12.50
C LYS A 318 -1.82 -6.97 11.53
N ASN A 319 -1.73 -7.42 10.29
CA ASN A 319 -2.72 -7.21 9.25
C ASN A 319 -3.21 -5.76 9.14
N VAL A 320 -2.30 -4.85 8.76
CA VAL A 320 -2.62 -3.43 8.60
C VAL A 320 -3.27 -3.21 7.23
N LEU A 321 -4.52 -2.75 7.21
CA LEU A 321 -5.30 -2.51 5.99
C LEU A 321 -5.52 -1.01 5.81
N LEU A 322 -5.30 -0.50 4.59
CA LEU A 322 -5.56 0.90 4.23
C LEU A 322 -6.65 0.98 3.17
N TYR A 323 -7.75 1.64 3.50
CA TYR A 323 -8.86 1.93 2.60
C TYR A 323 -8.85 3.38 2.12
N ASN A 324 -9.25 3.62 0.86
CA ASN A 324 -9.44 4.94 0.27
C ASN A 324 -10.81 5.59 0.58
N ARG A 325 -11.55 5.01 1.53
CA ARG A 325 -12.89 5.45 1.92
C ARG A 325 -13.10 5.31 3.43
N PRO A 326 -14.04 6.07 4.01
CA PRO A 326 -14.56 5.74 5.33
C PRO A 326 -15.33 4.41 5.27
N LEU A 327 -15.09 3.52 6.23
CA LEU A 327 -15.89 2.32 6.42
C LEU A 327 -17.20 2.64 7.14
N ASN A 328 -18.28 1.94 6.77
CA ASN A 328 -19.56 2.05 7.46
C ASN A 328 -19.59 1.13 8.70
N ASP A 329 -20.62 1.25 9.55
CA ASP A 329 -20.73 0.45 10.78
C ASP A 329 -20.84 -1.07 10.51
N ALA A 330 -21.38 -1.49 9.36
CA ALA A 330 -21.44 -2.90 8.98
C ALA A 330 -20.05 -3.46 8.62
N ASP A 331 -19.27 -2.71 7.85
CA ASP A 331 -17.87 -3.04 7.51
C ASP A 331 -17.01 -3.14 8.79
N ILE A 332 -17.15 -2.16 9.70
CA ILE A 332 -16.44 -2.13 11.00
C ILE A 332 -16.81 -3.35 11.84
N SER A 333 -18.10 -3.71 11.89
CA SER A 333 -18.58 -4.87 12.62
C SER A 333 -18.04 -6.17 12.04
N ALA A 334 -18.01 -6.29 10.70
CA ALA A 334 -17.47 -7.45 10.01
C ALA A 334 -15.97 -7.63 10.24
N LEU A 335 -15.19 -6.55 10.20
CA LEU A 335 -13.75 -6.60 10.50
C LEU A 335 -13.46 -7.02 11.94
N ASN A 336 -14.24 -6.49 12.89
CA ASN A 336 -14.10 -6.82 14.31
C ASN A 336 -14.41 -8.29 14.60
N ALA A 337 -15.51 -8.81 14.04
CA ALA A 337 -15.92 -10.20 14.24
C ALA A 337 -14.87 -11.19 13.72
N ASN A 338 -14.09 -10.80 12.72
CA ASN A 338 -13.11 -11.66 12.06
C ASN A 338 -11.73 -11.73 12.71
N LYS A 339 -11.49 -11.09 13.89
CA LYS A 339 -10.18 -10.98 14.59
C LYS A 339 -9.01 -11.34 13.68
N ILE A 340 -8.80 -10.44 12.70
CA ILE A 340 -8.18 -10.65 11.39
C ILE A 340 -7.12 -11.76 11.41
N SER A 341 -7.54 -13.01 11.19
CA SER A 341 -6.67 -14.17 11.02
C SER A 341 -6.74 -14.58 9.56
N ILE A 342 -5.83 -14.02 8.76
CA ILE A 342 -5.84 -14.17 7.29
C ILE A 342 -5.14 -15.48 6.92
N PRO A 343 -5.80 -16.40 6.22
CA PRO A 343 -5.16 -17.63 5.77
C PRO A 343 -3.91 -17.33 4.92
N LYS A 344 -2.84 -18.08 5.16
CA LYS A 344 -1.59 -17.99 4.40
C LYS A 344 -1.79 -18.49 2.98
N THR A 345 -1.06 -17.90 2.03
CA THR A 345 -0.78 -18.55 0.75
C THR A 345 0.22 -19.68 0.98
N MET A 346 -0.13 -20.88 0.52
CA MET A 346 0.83 -21.98 0.33
C MET A 346 1.55 -21.75 -1.00
N ALA A 347 2.65 -21.00 -1.01
CA ALA A 347 3.52 -20.89 -2.20
C ALA A 347 4.99 -20.82 -1.75
N GLY A 348 5.76 -21.79 -2.23
CA GLY A 348 7.09 -22.15 -1.75
C GLY A 348 8.18 -21.12 -2.02
N ASP A 349 9.28 -21.34 -1.29
CA ASP A 349 10.57 -20.68 -1.38
C ASP A 349 11.00 -20.43 -2.83
N THR A 350 10.60 -19.29 -3.37
CA THR A 350 11.25 -18.71 -4.53
C THR A 350 11.68 -17.33 -4.09
N SER A 351 12.95 -17.24 -3.69
CA SER A 351 13.70 -15.99 -3.62
C SER A 351 13.58 -15.28 -4.97
N SER A 352 12.53 -14.49 -5.14
CA SER A 352 12.40 -13.57 -6.26
C SER A 352 13.28 -12.38 -5.90
N SER A 353 14.48 -12.40 -6.43
CA SER A 353 15.42 -11.29 -6.50
C SER A 353 14.70 -9.94 -6.69
N ALA A 354 14.91 -9.08 -5.70
CA ALA A 354 15.01 -7.63 -5.81
C ALA A 354 14.36 -6.97 -7.05
N VAL A 355 13.14 -6.45 -6.89
CA VAL A 355 12.82 -5.16 -7.53
C VAL A 355 13.51 -4.08 -6.69
N SER A 356 14.83 -4.03 -6.80
CA SER A 356 15.62 -2.90 -6.33
C SER A 356 15.43 -1.78 -7.33
N ARG A 357 14.90 -0.64 -6.87
CA ARG A 357 15.07 0.66 -7.54
C ARG A 357 16.55 0.82 -7.93
N PRO A 358 16.91 1.03 -9.20
CA PRO A 358 18.28 1.37 -9.54
C PRO A 358 18.45 2.88 -9.40
N ASN A 359 18.85 3.33 -8.22
CA ASN A 359 19.53 4.62 -8.07
C ASN A 359 21.04 4.39 -8.24
N ARG A 360 21.62 5.13 -9.19
CA ARG A 360 23.05 5.41 -9.45
C ARG A 360 23.66 4.74 -10.72
N PRO A 361 24.27 5.54 -11.64
CA PRO A 361 24.97 5.05 -12.83
C PRO A 361 26.49 4.97 -12.60
N ALA A 362 27.15 3.99 -13.24
CA ALA A 362 28.51 4.07 -13.79
C ALA A 362 28.88 2.75 -14.49
N GLU A 363 29.35 2.89 -15.75
CA GLU A 363 30.40 2.08 -16.44
C GLU A 363 30.11 0.58 -16.70
N ASP A 364 30.49 -0.07 -17.81
CA ASP A 364 31.01 0.25 -19.15
C ASP A 364 31.03 -1.14 -19.88
N LEU A 365 31.19 -1.14 -21.21
CA LEU A 365 31.65 -2.24 -22.08
C LEU A 365 30.64 -3.24 -22.70
N ALA A 366 30.19 -2.81 -23.89
CA ALA A 366 30.13 -3.45 -25.21
C ALA A 366 30.31 -4.98 -25.45
N GLU A 367 29.66 -5.37 -26.57
CA GLU A 367 29.98 -6.45 -27.52
C GLU A 367 29.40 -7.84 -27.18
N GLY A 368 28.71 -8.59 -28.04
CA GLY A 368 28.37 -8.52 -29.46
C GLY A 368 27.96 -9.93 -29.94
N ALA A 369 27.21 -9.98 -31.04
CA ALA A 369 27.01 -11.11 -31.97
C ALA A 369 25.86 -12.13 -31.78
N LYS A 370 25.27 -12.41 -32.96
CA LYS A 370 24.12 -13.23 -33.34
C LYS A 370 24.46 -14.71 -33.58
N GLY A 371 23.42 -15.55 -33.60
CA GLY A 371 23.34 -16.84 -34.33
C GLY A 371 22.31 -17.75 -33.66
N GLU A 372 21.04 -17.80 -34.08
CA GLU A 372 20.47 -18.52 -35.23
C GLU A 372 20.61 -20.05 -35.13
N GLY A 373 19.46 -20.76 -35.11
CA GLY A 373 19.37 -22.08 -35.75
C GLY A 373 18.66 -23.22 -35.02
N THR A 374 17.39 -23.41 -35.41
CA THR A 374 16.75 -24.70 -35.76
C THR A 374 15.99 -25.53 -34.72
N ALA A 375 14.78 -25.87 -35.16
CA ALA A 375 13.69 -26.59 -34.51
C ALA A 375 13.91 -28.10 -34.41
N ARG A 376 13.12 -28.75 -33.53
CA ARG A 376 12.38 -29.96 -33.92
C ARG A 376 11.17 -30.24 -33.03
N ASP A 377 10.14 -30.64 -33.77
CA ASP A 377 8.77 -31.06 -33.48
C ASP A 377 8.65 -32.30 -32.57
N GLY A 378 7.48 -32.48 -31.96
CA GLY A 378 7.13 -33.63 -31.14
C GLY A 378 5.82 -33.43 -30.35
N GLY A 379 4.68 -33.38 -31.04
CA GLY A 379 3.36 -33.28 -30.43
C GLY A 379 2.85 -34.55 -29.74
N ALA A 380 1.79 -34.40 -28.91
CA ALA A 380 0.62 -35.29 -28.85
C ALA A 380 -0.39 -34.85 -27.75
N HIS A 381 -1.59 -34.49 -28.21
CA HIS A 381 -2.93 -34.90 -27.75
C HIS A 381 -3.31 -34.93 -26.25
N GLY A 382 -4.43 -34.28 -25.93
CA GLY A 382 -5.19 -34.51 -24.68
C GLY A 382 -6.34 -33.53 -24.47
N ASP A 383 -7.56 -33.97 -24.77
CA ASP A 383 -8.86 -33.31 -24.59
C ASP A 383 -9.12 -32.73 -23.18
N ALA A 384 -9.89 -31.65 -23.10
CA ALA A 384 -11.26 -31.64 -22.51
C ALA A 384 -11.70 -30.20 -22.17
N GLY A 385 -12.94 -29.88 -22.56
CA GLY A 385 -13.47 -28.52 -22.60
C GLY A 385 -13.84 -27.89 -21.26
N THR A 386 -14.14 -26.59 -21.30
CA THR A 386 -14.95 -25.94 -20.26
C THR A 386 -15.80 -24.82 -20.85
N LEU A 387 -17.09 -24.95 -20.59
CA LEU A 387 -18.16 -24.00 -20.81
C LEU A 387 -18.03 -22.78 -19.89
N TRP A 388 -18.48 -21.64 -20.43
CA TRP A 388 -19.20 -20.55 -19.76
C TRP A 388 -18.53 -19.71 -18.67
N GLY A 389 -18.51 -18.40 -18.95
CA GLY A 389 -18.53 -17.39 -17.91
C GLY A 389 -18.02 -16.03 -18.37
N SER A 390 -18.65 -15.43 -19.38
CA SER A 390 -18.42 -14.03 -19.74
C SER A 390 -18.84 -13.13 -18.57
N ARG A 391 -17.92 -12.85 -17.65
CA ARG A 391 -18.05 -11.77 -16.68
C ARG A 391 -17.33 -10.55 -17.23
N LEU A 392 -18.12 -9.50 -17.46
CA LEU A 392 -17.70 -8.14 -17.79
C LEU A 392 -16.52 -7.73 -16.92
N LEU A 393 -15.35 -7.56 -17.54
CA LEU A 393 -14.16 -6.99 -16.90
C LEU A 393 -14.49 -5.56 -16.46
N PRO A 394 -14.17 -5.15 -15.22
CA PRO A 394 -14.17 -3.74 -14.86
C PRO A 394 -13.15 -3.02 -15.75
N SER A 395 -13.52 -1.81 -16.18
CA SER A 395 -12.73 -0.98 -17.09
C SER A 395 -11.30 -0.78 -16.52
N LEU A 396 -10.30 -1.41 -17.15
CA LEU A 396 -8.89 -1.31 -16.78
C LEU A 396 -8.31 -0.04 -17.44
N LEU A 397 -7.79 0.88 -16.64
CA LEU A 397 -7.10 2.09 -17.12
C LEU A 397 -5.59 1.91 -17.00
N LEU A 398 -4.90 1.88 -18.14
CA LEU A 398 -3.45 2.02 -18.20
C LEU A 398 -3.12 3.50 -18.40
N LEU A 399 -2.42 4.11 -17.43
CA LEU A 399 -2.00 5.51 -17.50
C LEU A 399 -0.50 5.57 -17.81
N LEU A 400 -0.13 6.34 -18.83
CA LEU A 400 1.25 6.76 -19.08
C LEU A 400 1.45 8.11 -18.42
N GLY A 401 2.40 8.19 -17.49
CA GLY A 401 2.84 9.45 -16.88
C GLY A 401 4.13 9.92 -17.53
N LEU A 402 4.15 11.16 -18.01
CA LEU A 402 5.34 11.81 -18.55
C LEU A 402 5.97 12.65 -17.45
N TRP A 403 7.24 12.42 -17.12
CA TRP A 403 7.94 13.18 -16.09
C TRP A 403 8.47 14.50 -16.66
N GLY A 404 8.30 15.60 -15.94
CA GLY A 404 8.88 16.88 -16.31
C GLY A 404 8.63 17.93 -15.23
N PHE A 405 9.68 18.33 -14.51
CA PHE A 405 9.61 19.42 -13.54
C PHE A 405 9.38 20.75 -14.27
N ALA A 406 8.25 21.40 -13.98
CA ALA A 406 8.16 22.84 -14.08
C ALA A 406 8.49 23.40 -12.69
N ALA A 407 9.75 23.82 -12.50
CA ALA A 407 10.08 24.70 -11.39
C ALA A 407 9.51 26.09 -11.69
N LEU A 408 8.56 26.54 -10.86
CA LEU A 408 8.28 27.96 -10.66
C LEU A 408 8.52 28.29 -9.19
#